data_AF-A0A2Z2EAD7-F1
#
_entry.id   AF-A0A2Z2EAD7-F1
#
_cell.length_a   1.000
_cell.length_b   1.000
_cell.length_c   1.000
_cell.angle_alpha   90.00
_cell.angle_beta   90.00
_cell.angle_gamma   90.00
#
_symmetry.space_group_name_H-M   'P 1'
#
loop_
_entity.id
_entity.type
_entity.pdbx_description
1 polymer ?
#
loop_
_entity_poly.entity_id
_entity_poly.type
_entity_poly.pdbx_seq_one_letter_code
_entity_poly.pdbx_strand_id
1 'polypeptide(L)'
;MSRLKLHTMFTGYDREVAMGVINESGYPWKVLSVYNYEGARDNYKRLPSQVNNNKTLLYRASKPHEPADIDMGACGVIAIYIQGLDKTLAVAYSAAYYDRNLHGGKSRSTQSNCSPPMLSETPNWWNIKIYPGKWLPDYSTYKELYFLERPFEGDSKWHNRSLDSGLKIKGAMSNDGQATLEMHVSRVQ
;
A
#
# COMPACT_ATOMS: atom_id res chain seq x y z
N MET A 1 11.38 5.23 19.96
CA MET A 1 10.17 5.34 19.12
C MET A 1 9.29 4.13 19.38
N SER A 2 8.02 4.32 19.72
CA SER A 2 7.05 3.22 19.84
C SER A 2 6.72 2.68 18.45
N ARG A 3 6.87 1.37 18.24
CA ARG A 3 6.47 0.69 17.00
C ARG A 3 4.95 0.83 16.81
N LEU A 4 4.51 1.11 15.58
CA LEU A 4 3.07 1.19 15.29
C LEU A 4 2.41 -0.16 15.57
N LYS A 5 1.28 -0.16 16.28
CA LYS A 5 0.49 -1.37 16.55
C LYS A 5 -0.45 -1.70 15.37
N LEU A 6 0.10 -1.86 14.16
CA LEU A 6 -0.69 -2.05 12.94
C LEU A 6 -1.52 -3.36 12.97
N HIS A 7 -1.03 -4.40 13.65
CA HIS A 7 -1.73 -5.68 13.78
C HIS A 7 -3.12 -5.56 14.44
N THR A 8 -3.34 -4.53 15.28
CA THR A 8 -4.65 -4.32 15.92
C THR A 8 -5.69 -3.76 14.95
N MET A 9 -5.31 -3.45 13.71
CA MET A 9 -6.21 -2.96 12.68
C MET A 9 -6.87 -4.09 11.87
N PHE A 10 -6.35 -5.31 11.95
CA PHE A 10 -6.90 -6.44 11.19
C PHE A 10 -8.28 -6.86 11.70
N THR A 11 -9.11 -7.36 10.79
CA THR A 11 -10.48 -7.82 11.10
C THR A 11 -10.66 -9.33 10.96
N GLY A 12 -9.63 -10.05 10.52
CA GLY A 12 -9.63 -11.51 10.42
C GLY A 12 -9.80 -12.06 9.01
N TYR A 13 -9.81 -11.22 7.97
CA TYR A 13 -9.67 -11.70 6.60
C TYR A 13 -8.26 -12.29 6.40
N ASP A 14 -8.19 -13.29 5.52
CA ASP A 14 -6.98 -13.98 5.06
C ASP A 14 -6.09 -13.09 4.18
N ARG A 15 -6.65 -12.04 3.56
CA ARG A 15 -5.93 -10.99 2.83
C ARG A 15 -6.33 -9.60 3.29
N GLU A 16 -5.42 -8.95 4.03
CA GLU A 16 -5.54 -7.57 4.53
C GLU A 16 -4.19 -6.83 4.48
N VAL A 17 -4.25 -5.50 4.39
CA VAL A 17 -3.11 -4.60 4.58
C VAL A 17 -3.48 -3.61 5.67
N ALA A 18 -2.67 -3.53 6.73
CA ALA A 18 -2.69 -2.44 7.69
C ALA A 18 -1.47 -1.55 7.46
N MET A 19 -1.72 -0.28 7.13
CA MET A 19 -0.67 0.67 6.75
C MET A 19 -0.58 1.84 7.72
N GLY A 20 0.64 2.21 8.06
CA GLY A 20 0.99 3.43 8.79
C GLY A 20 2.02 4.25 8.03
N VAL A 21 1.65 5.44 7.56
CA VAL A 21 2.57 6.40 6.92
C VAL A 21 2.81 7.57 7.86
N ILE A 22 4.02 7.66 8.40
CA ILE A 22 4.43 8.67 9.37
C ILE A 22 4.96 9.88 8.60
N ASN A 23 4.33 11.03 8.85
CA ASN A 23 4.71 12.30 8.25
C ASN A 23 5.81 12.96 9.07
N GLU A 24 7.04 12.92 8.60
CA GLU A 24 8.19 13.66 9.15
C GLU A 24 8.74 14.64 8.09
N SER A 25 7.91 15.01 7.12
CA SER A 25 8.29 15.84 5.98
C SER A 25 8.46 17.32 6.32
N GLY A 26 7.97 17.74 7.48
CA GLY A 26 7.89 19.14 7.89
C GLY A 26 6.69 19.90 7.29
N TYR A 27 5.79 19.23 6.58
CA TYR A 27 4.63 19.85 5.93
C TYR A 27 3.33 19.14 6.32
N PRO A 28 2.19 19.86 6.41
CA PRO A 28 0.90 19.21 6.59
C PRO A 28 0.49 18.48 5.30
N TRP A 29 -0.14 17.34 5.48
CA TRP A 29 -0.65 16.50 4.41
C TRP A 29 -2.17 16.50 4.38
N LYS A 30 -2.75 16.41 3.19
CA LYS A 30 -4.19 16.16 2.98
C LYS A 30 -4.39 14.91 2.14
N VAL A 31 -5.13 13.93 2.66
CA VAL A 31 -5.48 12.75 1.87
C VAL A 31 -6.47 13.16 0.77
N LEU A 32 -6.15 12.87 -0.49
CA LEU A 32 -6.97 13.26 -1.64
C LEU A 32 -7.98 12.18 -2.00
N SER A 33 -7.49 10.98 -2.29
CA SER A 33 -8.33 9.83 -2.63
C SER A 33 -7.54 8.53 -2.51
N VAL A 34 -8.26 7.42 -2.67
CA VAL A 34 -7.70 6.08 -2.76
C VAL A 34 -8.29 5.44 -4.02
N TYR A 35 -7.42 4.89 -4.86
CA TYR A 35 -7.80 4.00 -5.94
C TYR A 35 -7.53 2.56 -5.51
N ASN A 36 -8.55 1.71 -5.55
CA ASN A 36 -8.41 0.29 -5.24
C ASN A 36 -8.52 -0.47 -6.56
N TYR A 37 -7.47 -1.19 -6.93
CA TYR A 37 -7.49 -2.02 -8.13
C TYR A 37 -8.22 -3.33 -7.85
N GLU A 38 -7.95 -3.92 -6.69
CA GLU A 38 -8.62 -5.12 -6.20
C GLU A 38 -8.76 -5.07 -4.68
N GLY A 39 -9.83 -5.68 -4.17
CA GLY A 39 -10.22 -5.56 -2.78
C GLY A 39 -10.75 -4.16 -2.43
N ALA A 40 -10.72 -3.86 -1.14
CA ALA A 40 -11.22 -2.65 -0.49
C ALA A 40 -12.73 -2.60 -0.19
N ARG A 41 -13.17 -3.51 0.69
CA ARG A 41 -14.43 -3.34 1.42
C ARG A 41 -14.18 -3.24 2.93
N ASP A 42 -13.77 -2.06 3.39
CA ASP A 42 -14.15 -1.49 4.71
C ASP A 42 -13.61 -0.05 4.90
N ASN A 43 -13.80 0.83 3.91
CA ASN A 43 -13.30 2.21 3.95
C ASN A 43 -14.04 3.11 4.99
N TYR A 44 -14.78 2.52 5.93
CA TYR A 44 -15.75 3.19 6.80
C TYR A 44 -15.15 3.98 7.97
N LYS A 45 -13.84 3.90 8.21
CA LYS A 45 -13.15 4.87 9.07
C LYS A 45 -12.61 5.99 8.19
N ARG A 46 -13.34 7.12 8.16
CA ARG A 46 -13.00 8.35 7.42
C ARG A 46 -11.49 8.58 7.45
N LEU A 47 -10.86 8.57 6.28
CA LEU A 47 -9.47 8.98 6.13
C LEU A 47 -9.30 10.34 6.81
N PRO A 48 -8.22 10.56 7.57
CA PRO A 48 -8.00 11.83 8.23
C PRO A 48 -7.96 12.93 7.17
N SER A 49 -8.74 13.99 7.37
CA SER A 49 -8.77 15.14 6.45
C SER A 49 -7.42 15.85 6.37
N GLN A 50 -6.61 15.75 7.44
CA GLN A 50 -5.28 16.31 7.52
C GLN A 50 -4.37 15.44 8.39
N VAL A 51 -3.09 15.32 7.99
CA VAL A 51 -2.04 14.63 8.76
C VAL A 51 -0.88 15.60 8.93
N ASN A 52 -0.77 16.18 10.13
CA ASN A 52 0.29 17.14 10.46
C ASN A 52 1.66 16.46 10.57
N ASN A 53 2.72 17.27 10.55
CA ASN A 53 4.07 16.77 10.83
C ASN A 53 4.12 16.05 12.18
N ASN A 54 4.91 14.97 12.24
CA ASN A 54 5.02 13.99 13.31
C ASN A 54 3.70 13.27 13.66
N LYS A 55 2.73 13.21 12.73
CA LYS A 55 1.52 12.39 12.84
C LYS A 55 1.51 11.28 11.81
N THR A 56 0.68 10.28 12.04
CA THR A 56 0.60 9.07 11.23
C THR A 56 -0.73 9.02 10.50
N LEU A 57 -0.68 8.78 9.18
CA LEU A 57 -1.83 8.29 8.44
C LEU A 57 -1.97 6.79 8.70
N LEU A 58 -3.09 6.37 9.28
CA LEU A 58 -3.46 4.96 9.39
C LEU A 58 -4.48 4.63 8.30
N TYR A 59 -4.23 3.55 7.58
CA TYR A 59 -5.11 3.06 6.52
C TYR A 59 -5.20 1.53 6.55
N ARG A 60 -6.33 1.00 6.06
CA ARG A 60 -6.55 -0.44 5.93
C ARG A 60 -7.24 -0.76 4.61
N ALA A 61 -6.86 -1.87 4.01
CA ALA A 61 -7.57 -2.51 2.92
C ALA A 61 -7.67 -4.03 3.17
N SER A 62 -8.71 -4.66 2.65
CA SER A 62 -8.94 -6.11 2.75
C SER A 62 -9.53 -6.65 1.46
N LYS A 63 -9.47 -7.96 1.24
CA LYS A 63 -10.22 -8.60 0.16
C LYS A 63 -11.74 -8.38 0.33
N PRO A 64 -12.55 -8.55 -0.73
CA PRO A 64 -14.01 -8.44 -0.62
C PRO A 64 -14.59 -9.54 0.28
N HIS A 65 -15.67 -9.21 1.00
CA HIS A 65 -16.35 -10.15 1.90
C HIS A 65 -17.02 -11.32 1.17
N GLU A 66 -17.59 -11.07 -0.02
CA GLU A 66 -18.38 -12.05 -0.74
C GLU A 66 -18.17 -12.03 -2.26
N PRO A 67 -18.26 -13.21 -2.91
CA PRO A 67 -18.18 -14.54 -2.28
C PRO A 67 -16.83 -14.77 -1.59
N ALA A 68 -16.85 -15.46 -0.43
CA ALA A 68 -15.67 -15.68 0.42
C ALA A 68 -14.55 -16.49 -0.29
N ASP A 69 -14.93 -17.24 -1.32
CA ASP A 69 -14.09 -18.13 -2.13
C ASP A 69 -13.51 -17.46 -3.38
N ILE A 70 -13.57 -16.12 -3.50
CA ILE A 70 -12.81 -15.47 -4.55
C ILE A 70 -11.34 -15.35 -4.09
N ASP A 71 -10.47 -15.93 -4.91
CA ASP A 71 -9.02 -15.85 -4.86
C ASP A 71 -8.52 -14.42 -5.16
N MET A 72 -8.82 -13.49 -4.24
CA MET A 72 -8.52 -12.06 -4.35
C MET A 72 -7.57 -11.59 -3.25
N GLY A 73 -6.76 -10.60 -3.59
CA GLY A 73 -5.90 -9.84 -2.68
C GLY A 73 -6.51 -8.49 -2.27
N ALA A 74 -5.64 -7.59 -1.81
CA ALA A 74 -5.96 -6.20 -1.54
C ALA A 74 -4.84 -5.30 -2.07
N CYS A 75 -5.12 -4.50 -3.09
CA CYS A 75 -4.12 -3.64 -3.71
C CYS A 75 -4.70 -2.33 -4.27
N GLY A 76 -3.88 -1.29 -4.23
CA GLY A 76 -4.30 0.04 -4.64
C GLY A 76 -3.23 1.10 -4.43
N VAL A 77 -3.64 2.36 -4.57
CA VAL A 77 -2.81 3.55 -4.41
C VAL A 77 -3.55 4.60 -3.59
N ILE A 78 -2.88 5.15 -2.57
CA ILE A 78 -3.34 6.32 -1.82
C ILE A 78 -2.62 7.56 -2.32
N ALA A 79 -3.36 8.63 -2.61
CA ALA A 79 -2.79 9.94 -2.89
C ALA A 79 -2.90 10.89 -1.70
N ILE A 80 -1.76 11.47 -1.33
CA ILE A 80 -1.61 12.37 -0.20
C ILE A 80 -0.96 13.67 -0.69
N TYR A 81 -1.70 14.78 -0.64
CA TYR A 81 -1.19 16.09 -1.04
C TYR A 81 -0.31 16.70 0.05
N ILE A 82 0.93 17.05 -0.31
CA ILE A 82 1.90 17.75 0.54
C ILE A 82 1.75 19.25 0.30
N GLN A 83 1.03 19.93 1.19
CA GLN A 83 0.56 21.30 0.93
C GLN A 83 1.68 22.31 0.71
N GLY A 84 2.79 22.21 1.46
CA GLY A 84 3.90 23.16 1.37
C GLY A 84 4.84 22.96 0.18
N LEU A 85 4.68 21.88 -0.58
CA LEU A 85 5.49 21.58 -1.77
C LEU A 85 4.67 21.67 -3.07
N ASP A 86 3.35 21.79 -2.98
CA ASP A 86 2.43 21.60 -4.09
C ASP A 86 2.72 20.32 -4.89
N LYS A 87 2.79 19.21 -4.16
CA LYS A 87 3.07 17.87 -4.70
C LYS A 87 2.12 16.84 -4.08
N THR A 88 1.97 15.70 -4.74
CA THR A 88 1.23 14.55 -4.23
C THR A 88 2.16 13.36 -4.02
N LEU A 89 2.14 12.80 -2.81
CA LEU A 89 2.75 11.53 -2.48
C LEU A 89 1.78 10.40 -2.81
N ALA A 90 2.16 9.54 -3.75
CA ALA A 90 1.41 8.34 -4.12
C ALA A 90 2.03 7.13 -3.41
N VAL A 91 1.22 6.39 -2.66
CA VAL A 91 1.62 5.19 -1.90
C VAL A 91 0.90 3.99 -2.46
N ALA A 92 1.62 3.10 -3.13
CA ALA A 92 1.09 1.84 -3.66
C ALA A 92 1.30 0.72 -2.65
N TYR A 93 0.31 -0.16 -2.52
CA TYR A 93 0.35 -1.34 -1.67
C TYR A 93 -0.28 -2.53 -2.39
N SER A 94 0.19 -3.73 -2.07
CA SER A 94 -0.35 -4.97 -2.59
C SER A 94 -0.13 -6.14 -1.62
N ALA A 95 -1.23 -6.67 -1.09
CA ALA A 95 -1.28 -7.98 -0.47
C ALA A 95 -1.86 -8.98 -1.46
N ALA A 96 -0.99 -9.81 -2.04
CA ALA A 96 -1.34 -10.74 -3.09
C ALA A 96 -1.99 -12.03 -2.55
N TYR A 97 -2.89 -12.61 -3.33
CA TYR A 97 -3.37 -13.97 -3.12
C TYR A 97 -2.72 -14.94 -4.12
N TYR A 98 -2.35 -16.12 -3.60
CA TYR A 98 -1.82 -17.23 -4.39
C TYR A 98 -2.03 -18.56 -3.65
N ASP A 99 -2.69 -19.52 -4.31
CA ASP A 99 -2.86 -20.90 -3.84
C ASP A 99 -2.06 -21.87 -4.72
N ARG A 100 -1.19 -22.67 -4.07
CA ARG A 100 -0.38 -23.73 -4.72
C ARG A 100 -1.07 -25.09 -4.76
N ASN A 101 -2.17 -25.29 -4.04
CA ASN A 101 -2.76 -26.62 -3.79
C ASN A 101 -3.77 -27.08 -4.85
N LEU A 102 -3.94 -26.36 -5.97
CA LEU A 102 -4.84 -26.76 -7.06
C LEU A 102 -4.28 -27.87 -7.98
N HIS A 103 -3.48 -28.80 -7.44
CA HIS A 103 -3.13 -30.06 -8.10
C HIS A 103 -4.26 -31.09 -7.92
N GLY A 104 -5.41 -30.80 -8.52
CA GLY A 104 -6.63 -31.61 -8.39
C GLY A 104 -7.69 -31.31 -9.46
N GLY A 105 -7.30 -31.35 -10.73
CA GLY A 105 -8.26 -31.57 -11.83
C GLY A 105 -9.21 -30.44 -12.23
N LYS A 106 -9.07 -29.21 -11.72
CA LYS A 106 -9.73 -28.02 -12.28
C LYS A 106 -8.70 -26.91 -12.52
N SER A 107 -8.31 -26.77 -13.78
CA SER A 107 -7.39 -25.74 -14.26
C SER A 107 -7.98 -24.35 -14.05
N ARG A 108 -7.47 -23.63 -13.05
CA ARG A 108 -7.32 -22.17 -13.05
C ARG A 108 -6.30 -21.84 -11.96
N SER A 109 -5.08 -21.47 -12.34
CA SER A 109 -4.22 -20.70 -11.46
C SER A 109 -4.93 -19.38 -11.17
N THR A 110 -5.60 -19.27 -10.04
CA THR A 110 -6.29 -18.04 -9.64
C THR A 110 -5.30 -17.11 -8.94
N GLN A 111 -4.48 -16.47 -9.76
CA GLN A 111 -3.58 -15.42 -9.30
C GLN A 111 -4.38 -14.11 -9.18
N SER A 112 -4.34 -13.46 -8.01
CA SER A 112 -4.97 -12.14 -7.85
C SER A 112 -4.35 -11.12 -8.82
N ASN A 113 -5.09 -10.09 -9.24
CA ASN A 113 -4.51 -9.00 -10.04
C ASN A 113 -3.53 -8.13 -9.22
N CYS A 114 -3.49 -8.35 -7.90
CA CYS A 114 -2.48 -7.85 -6.98
C CYS A 114 -1.11 -8.55 -7.11
N SER A 115 -0.91 -9.44 -8.07
CA SER A 115 0.34 -10.19 -8.27
C SER A 115 0.93 -9.97 -9.67
N PRO A 116 2.27 -9.92 -9.84
CA PRO A 116 2.85 -9.85 -11.17
C PRO A 116 2.73 -11.21 -11.88
N PRO A 117 2.44 -11.26 -13.20
CA PRO A 117 2.05 -12.48 -13.90
C PRO A 117 3.13 -13.58 -14.05
N MET A 118 4.28 -13.50 -13.37
CA MET A 118 5.42 -14.40 -13.65
C MET A 118 6.17 -14.95 -12.42
N LEU A 119 5.61 -14.91 -11.21
CA LEU A 119 6.30 -15.39 -10.00
C LEU A 119 5.62 -16.63 -9.39
N SER A 120 6.42 -17.63 -9.03
CA SER A 120 6.00 -18.91 -8.40
C SER A 120 5.60 -18.78 -6.92
N GLU A 121 5.92 -17.65 -6.32
CA GLU A 121 5.38 -17.16 -5.07
C GLU A 121 4.98 -15.70 -5.35
N THR A 122 3.83 -15.24 -4.87
CA THR A 122 3.43 -13.85 -5.06
C THR A 122 3.76 -13.09 -3.78
N PRO A 123 4.97 -12.54 -3.64
CA PRO A 123 5.24 -11.71 -2.49
C PRO A 123 4.32 -10.50 -2.52
N ASN A 124 4.10 -9.92 -1.35
CA ASN A 124 3.51 -8.61 -1.23
C ASN A 124 4.44 -7.57 -1.86
N TRP A 125 3.88 -6.44 -2.29
CA TRP A 125 4.68 -5.35 -2.86
C TRP A 125 4.17 -4.00 -2.41
N TRP A 126 5.08 -3.03 -2.38
CA TRP A 126 4.74 -1.66 -2.08
C TRP A 126 5.65 -0.71 -2.83
N ASN A 127 5.17 0.51 -3.07
CA ASN A 127 5.99 1.55 -3.69
C ASN A 127 5.52 2.94 -3.28
N ILE A 128 6.35 3.93 -3.57
CA ILE A 128 6.09 5.32 -3.22
C ILE A 128 6.77 6.27 -4.21
N LYS A 129 6.03 7.28 -4.67
CA LYS A 129 6.50 8.28 -5.65
C LYS A 129 5.87 9.64 -5.39
N ILE A 130 6.54 10.71 -5.83
CA ILE A 130 6.02 12.08 -5.78
C ILE A 130 5.57 12.50 -7.18
N TYR A 131 4.38 13.10 -7.27
CA TYR A 131 3.81 13.69 -8.47
C TYR A 131 3.64 15.21 -8.29
N PRO A 132 3.73 16.02 -9.38
CA PRO A 132 3.48 17.45 -9.33
C PRO A 132 2.01 17.79 -9.02
N GLY A 133 1.79 18.83 -8.22
CA GLY A 133 0.47 19.38 -7.93
C GLY A 133 -0.44 18.44 -7.15
N LYS A 134 -1.74 18.70 -7.25
CA LYS A 134 -2.79 17.77 -6.80
C LYS A 134 -3.03 16.73 -7.88
N TRP A 135 -2.79 15.49 -7.52
CA TRP A 135 -2.86 14.37 -8.45
C TRP A 135 -3.73 13.26 -7.84
N LEU A 136 -4.52 12.58 -8.67
CA LEU A 136 -5.44 11.53 -8.25
C LEU A 136 -5.06 10.19 -8.90
N PRO A 137 -5.03 9.08 -8.15
CA PRO A 137 -4.67 7.78 -8.64
C PRO A 137 -5.78 7.13 -9.46
N ASP A 138 -5.32 6.34 -10.42
CA ASP A 138 -6.13 5.54 -11.31
C ASP A 138 -5.42 4.20 -11.62
N TYR A 139 -6.03 3.41 -12.50
CA TYR A 139 -5.48 2.14 -12.94
C TYR A 139 -4.09 2.27 -13.59
N SER A 140 -3.89 3.29 -14.43
CA SER A 140 -2.62 3.51 -15.13
C SER A 140 -1.49 3.70 -14.12
N THR A 141 -1.76 4.43 -13.05
CA THR A 141 -0.74 4.78 -12.08
C THR A 141 -0.49 3.67 -11.06
N TYR A 142 -1.52 2.90 -10.71
CA TYR A 142 -1.30 1.63 -10.04
C TYR A 142 -0.33 0.75 -10.84
N LYS A 143 -0.54 0.61 -12.16
CA LYS A 143 0.36 -0.16 -13.02
C LYS A 143 1.77 0.42 -13.08
N GLU A 144 1.91 1.74 -13.16
CA GLU A 144 3.22 2.41 -13.13
C GLU A 144 3.99 2.07 -11.84
N LEU A 145 3.37 2.33 -10.67
CA LEU A 145 3.99 2.10 -9.37
C LEU A 145 4.27 0.63 -9.08
N TYR A 146 3.43 -0.26 -9.60
CA TYR A 146 3.51 -1.68 -9.34
C TYR A 146 4.41 -2.44 -10.33
N PHE A 147 4.40 -2.10 -11.62
CA PHE A 147 5.13 -2.84 -12.65
C PHE A 147 6.39 -2.14 -13.16
N LEU A 148 6.48 -0.81 -13.09
CA LEU A 148 7.51 -0.04 -13.81
C LEU A 148 8.49 0.68 -12.87
N GLU A 149 8.02 1.16 -11.72
CA GLU A 149 8.79 2.04 -10.82
C GLU A 149 9.61 1.30 -9.75
N ARG A 150 10.08 0.10 -10.09
CA ARG A 150 10.92 -0.75 -9.21
C ARG A 150 10.30 -0.88 -7.80
N PRO A 151 9.14 -1.52 -7.64
CA PRO A 151 8.51 -1.67 -6.33
C PRO A 151 9.43 -2.42 -5.36
N PHE A 152 9.19 -2.21 -4.07
CA PHE A 152 9.83 -2.97 -3.00
C PHE A 152 9.01 -4.21 -2.69
N GLU A 153 9.69 -5.33 -2.53
CA GLU A 153 9.08 -6.56 -2.06
C GLU A 153 8.67 -6.42 -0.58
N GLY A 154 7.59 -7.07 -0.20
CA GLY A 154 7.16 -7.24 1.19
C GLY A 154 8.00 -8.27 1.92
N ASP A 155 9.32 -8.13 1.89
CA ASP A 155 10.29 -9.07 2.45
C ASP A 155 10.55 -8.89 3.96
N SER A 156 9.71 -8.11 4.64
CA SER A 156 9.86 -7.71 6.05
C SER A 156 11.14 -6.92 6.37
N LYS A 157 11.90 -6.47 5.36
CA LYS A 157 13.11 -5.66 5.55
C LYS A 157 12.81 -4.18 5.37
N TRP A 158 13.66 -3.37 6.00
CA TRP A 158 13.62 -1.93 5.85
C TRP A 158 14.33 -1.51 4.56
N HIS A 159 13.59 -0.89 3.67
CA HIS A 159 14.09 -0.28 2.44
C HIS A 159 14.08 1.24 2.56
N ASN A 160 14.97 1.90 1.83
CA ASN A 160 15.06 3.35 1.79
C ASN A 160 15.24 3.84 0.36
N ARG A 161 14.74 5.05 0.08
CA ARG A 161 14.85 5.71 -1.23
C ARG A 161 14.80 7.21 -1.06
N SER A 162 15.64 7.94 -1.78
CA SER A 162 15.42 9.37 -1.97
C SER A 162 14.19 9.59 -2.85
N LEU A 163 13.37 10.57 -2.50
CA LEU A 163 12.29 11.06 -3.31
C LEU A 163 12.64 12.46 -3.85
N ASP A 164 11.82 12.96 -4.77
CA ASP A 164 11.90 14.34 -5.21
C ASP A 164 11.68 15.34 -4.06
N SER A 165 11.97 16.61 -4.33
CA SER A 165 11.68 17.73 -3.41
C SER A 165 12.35 17.61 -2.04
N GLY A 166 13.54 16.99 -1.98
CA GLY A 166 14.33 16.88 -0.76
C GLY A 166 13.69 15.97 0.29
N LEU A 167 12.82 15.06 -0.11
CA LEU A 167 12.24 14.04 0.76
C LEU A 167 12.92 12.69 0.57
N LYS A 168 12.78 11.81 1.55
CA LYS A 168 13.20 10.42 1.50
C LYS A 168 12.21 9.54 2.24
N ILE A 169 12.26 8.26 1.92
CA ILE A 169 11.44 7.23 2.58
C ILE A 169 12.32 6.22 3.26
N LYS A 170 11.80 5.70 4.36
CA LYS A 170 12.23 4.43 4.95
C LYS A 170 10.97 3.62 5.26
N GLY A 171 10.84 2.43 4.70
CA GLY A 171 9.62 1.62 4.87
C GLY A 171 9.89 0.12 4.87
N ALA A 172 8.95 -0.65 5.40
CA ALA A 172 8.99 -2.10 5.43
C ALA A 172 7.57 -2.67 5.34
N MET A 173 7.40 -3.73 4.56
CA MET A 173 6.14 -4.47 4.47
C MET A 173 6.37 -5.95 4.77
N SER A 174 5.46 -6.58 5.50
CA SER A 174 5.49 -8.04 5.73
C SER A 174 4.93 -8.83 4.53
N ASN A 175 5.29 -10.12 4.46
CA ASN A 175 4.92 -11.00 3.33
C ASN A 175 3.72 -11.92 3.62
N ASP A 176 3.08 -11.76 4.77
CA ASP A 176 1.93 -12.56 5.18
C ASP A 176 0.63 -12.05 4.54
N GLY A 177 -0.41 -12.89 4.58
CA GLY A 177 -1.74 -12.50 4.08
C GLY A 177 -2.34 -11.33 4.87
N GLN A 178 -1.99 -11.18 6.15
CA GLN A 178 -2.31 -10.02 6.98
C GLN A 178 -1.11 -9.09 7.05
N ALA A 179 -0.88 -8.36 5.97
CA ALA A 179 0.32 -7.58 5.76
C ALA A 179 0.32 -6.29 6.61
N THR A 180 1.45 -5.97 7.21
CA THR A 180 1.71 -4.66 7.80
C THR A 180 2.65 -3.87 6.90
N LEU A 181 2.34 -2.60 6.65
CA LEU A 181 3.20 -1.68 5.91
C LEU A 181 3.47 -0.43 6.74
N GLU A 182 4.71 -0.24 7.17
CA GLU A 182 5.16 0.93 7.92
C GLU A 182 6.07 1.79 7.04
N MET A 183 5.83 3.10 7.00
CA MET A 183 6.59 4.05 6.21
C MET A 183 6.89 5.32 7.02
N HIS A 184 8.12 5.82 6.89
CA HIS A 184 8.57 7.10 7.42
C HIS A 184 8.97 7.98 6.25
N VAL A 185 8.29 9.11 6.07
CA VAL A 185 8.61 10.10 5.03
C VAL A 185 9.24 11.30 5.69
N SER A 186 10.53 11.53 5.45
CA SER A 186 11.32 12.56 6.13
C SER A 186 12.07 13.42 5.12
N ARG A 187 12.67 14.54 5.57
CA ARG A 187 13.58 15.33 4.74
C ARG A 187 14.92 14.62 4.58
N VAL A 188 15.55 14.80 3.42
CA VAL A 188 16.98 14.52 3.25
C VAL A 188 17.72 15.51 4.16
N GLN A 189 18.55 14.99 5.05
CA GLN A 189 19.43 15.80 5.91
C GLN A 189 20.70 16.12 5.15
#